data_AF-A0A5N6JX03-F1
#
_entry.id   AF-A0A5N6JX03-F1
#
_cell.length_a   1.000
_cell.length_b   1.000
_cell.length_c   1.000
_cell.angle_alpha   90.00
_cell.angle_beta   90.00
_cell.angle_gamma   90.00
#
_symmetry.space_group_name_H-M   'P 1'
#
loop_
_entity.id
_entity.type
_entity.pdbx_description
1 polymer ?
#
loop_
_entity_poly.entity_id
_entity_poly.type
_entity_poly.pdbx_seq_one_letter_code
_entity_poly.pdbx_strand_id
1 'polypeptide(L)' 'MVENFEVVLADGEIVDANANTNSHLWTALKGGSNNFGIVTWFDMRTFSQGKKWAGLIIYPISALDKNLEAPANMQDD' A
#
# COMPACT_ATOMS: atom_id res chain seq x y z
N MET A 1 8.61 -2.99 -0.84
CA MET A 1 7.99 -2.45 0.41
C MET A 1 8.74 -1.17 0.78
N VAL A 2 8.19 -0.30 1.64
CA VAL A 2 8.86 0.94 2.07
C VAL A 2 10.05 0.61 2.99
N GLU A 3 11.23 1.10 2.64
CA GLU A 3 12.48 0.96 3.39
C GLU A 3 12.69 2.12 4.37
N ASN A 4 12.30 3.35 4.01
CA ASN A 4 12.41 4.55 4.85
C ASN A 4 11.27 5.54 4.56
N PHE A 5 10.83 6.25 5.61
CA PHE A 5 9.98 7.43 5.50
C PHE A 5 10.75 8.65 6.01
N GLU A 6 10.71 9.77 5.28
CA GLU A 6 11.02 11.08 5.86
C GLU A 6 9.72 11.66 6.41
N VAL A 7 9.75 12.07 7.69
CA VAL A 7 8.55 12.48 8.42
C VAL A 7 8.81 13.80 9.11
N VAL A 8 7.90 14.76 8.91
CA VAL A 8 7.82 15.97 9.75
C VAL A 8 6.90 15.67 10.94
N LEU A 9 7.47 15.71 12.14
CA LEU A 9 6.76 15.47 13.40
C LEU A 9 5.98 16.72 13.85
N ALA A 10 5.16 16.56 14.89
CA ALA A 10 4.28 17.62 15.40
C ALA A 10 5.05 18.84 15.98
N ASP A 11 6.28 18.64 16.43
CA ASP A 11 7.20 19.70 16.89
C ASP A 11 7.98 20.36 15.73
N GLY A 12 7.80 19.88 14.51
CA GLY A 12 8.47 20.37 13.31
C GLY A 12 9.82 19.70 13.01
N GLU A 13 10.27 18.75 13.83
CA GLU A 13 11.48 17.99 13.51
C GLU A 13 11.27 17.10 12.28
N ILE A 14 12.31 17.00 11.45
CA ILE A 14 12.36 16.11 10.29
C ILE A 14 13.17 14.88 10.68
N VAL A 15 12.56 13.72 10.61
CA VAL A 15 13.17 12.45 11.02
C VAL A 15 13.06 11.39 9.96
N ASP A 16 14.06 10.51 9.90
CA ASP A 16 14.00 9.25 9.17
C ASP A 16 13.35 8.17 10.03
N ALA A 17 12.43 7.40 9.43
CA ALA A 17 11.83 6.23 10.02
C ALA A 17 12.04 5.00 9.12
N ASN A 18 12.92 4.10 9.57
CA ASN A 18 13.27 2.85 8.89
C ASN A 18 13.50 1.71 9.89
N ALA A 19 14.01 0.57 9.44
CA ALA A 19 14.24 -0.60 10.30
C ALA A 19 15.22 -0.35 11.46
N ASN A 20 16.15 0.60 11.30
CA ASN A 20 17.22 0.86 12.27
C ASN A 20 17.05 2.18 13.03
N THR A 21 16.30 3.15 12.48
CA THR A 21 16.07 4.48 13.06
C THR A 21 14.56 4.72 13.18
N ASN A 22 14.08 5.14 14.36
CA ASN A 22 12.65 5.35 14.63
C ASN A 22 11.75 4.17 14.19
N SER A 23 12.19 2.93 14.44
CA SER A 23 11.59 1.70 13.90
C SER A 23 10.14 1.45 14.33
N HIS A 24 9.74 1.95 15.49
CA HIS A 24 8.34 1.97 15.93
C HIS A 24 7.47 2.87 15.04
N LEU A 25 7.96 4.07 14.71
CA LEU A 25 7.29 4.98 13.80
C LEU A 25 7.21 4.39 12.39
N TRP A 26 8.31 3.79 11.90
CA TRP A 26 8.33 3.08 10.61
C TRP A 26 7.27 1.97 10.54
N THR A 27 7.10 1.22 11.62
CA THR A 27 6.06 0.17 11.69
C THR A 27 4.66 0.76 11.76
N ALA A 28 4.44 1.80 12.57
CA ALA A 28 3.15 2.46 12.71
C ALA A 28 2.65 3.08 11.40
N LEU A 29 3.54 3.67 10.60
CA LEU A 29 3.20 4.29 9.33
C LEU A 29 2.82 3.30 8.23
N LYS A 30 3.07 1.99 8.39
CA LYS A 30 2.66 0.92 7.45
C LYS A 30 1.18 0.51 7.59
N GLY A 31 0.32 1.46 7.92
CA GLY A 31 -1.12 1.24 8.11
C GLY A 31 -1.79 2.32 8.97
N GLY A 32 -1.01 3.05 9.75
CA GLY A 32 -1.47 4.13 10.62
C GLY A 32 -1.74 5.46 9.92
N SER A 33 -1.61 5.54 8.60
CA SER A 33 -1.77 6.77 7.80
C SER A 33 -0.91 7.92 8.36
N ASN A 34 -1.44 9.13 8.35
CA ASN A 34 -0.83 10.39 8.76
C ASN A 34 -1.01 10.74 10.25
N ASN A 35 -1.38 9.77 11.11
CA ASN A 35 -1.59 10.03 12.54
C ASN A 35 -0.32 10.37 13.33
N PHE A 36 0.86 10.10 12.77
CA PHE A 36 2.14 10.20 13.46
C PHE A 36 3.08 11.27 12.89
N GLY A 37 2.58 12.07 11.94
CA GLY A 37 3.36 13.10 11.25
C GLY A 37 3.01 13.20 9.77
N ILE A 38 3.59 14.19 9.11
CA ILE A 38 3.45 14.39 7.66
C ILE A 38 4.62 13.67 6.99
N VAL A 39 4.32 12.62 6.22
CA VAL A 39 5.34 11.94 5.41
C VAL A 39 5.63 12.79 4.18
N THR A 40 6.88 13.21 4.01
CA THR A 40 7.35 14.05 2.89
C THR A 40 8.12 13.24 1.84
N TRP A 41 8.67 12.08 2.20
CA TRP A 41 9.42 11.22 1.29
C TRP A 41 9.25 9.73 1.61
N PHE A 42 9.37 8.89 0.58
CA PHE A 42 9.34 7.43 0.69
C PHE A 42 10.49 6.80 -0.11
N ASP A 43 11.33 6.00 0.55
CA ASP A 43 12.25 5.10 -0.14
C ASP A 43 11.58 3.73 -0.30
N MET A 44 11.38 3.30 -1.55
CA MET A 44 10.66 2.06 -1.85
C MET A 44 11.57 1.06 -2.53
N ARG A 45 11.61 -0.17 -2.00
CA ARG A 45 12.20 -1.30 -2.73
C ARG A 45 11.32 -1.66 -3.92
N THR A 46 11.92 -1.59 -5.10
CA THR A 46 11.35 -2.02 -6.38
C THR A 46 11.86 -3.40 -6.77
N PHE A 47 11.24 -3.99 -7.80
CA PHE A 47 11.68 -5.24 -8.40
C PHE A 47 11.39 -5.21 -9.90
N SER A 48 12.11 -6.02 -10.68
CA SER A 48 11.85 -6.14 -12.12
C SER A 48 10.56 -6.93 -12.35
N GLN A 49 9.53 -6.30 -12.92
CA GLN A 49 8.21 -6.91 -13.10
C GLN A 49 8.11 -7.82 -14.34
N GLY A 50 8.81 -7.48 -15.42
CA GLY A 50 8.64 -8.13 -16.73
C GLY A 50 7.32 -7.79 -17.43
N LYS A 51 6.99 -8.51 -18.51
CA LYS A 51 5.73 -8.34 -19.26
C LYS A 51 4.58 -9.02 -18.53
N LYS A 52 3.41 -8.37 -18.50
CA LYS A 52 2.18 -8.91 -17.92
C LYS A 52 1.04 -8.82 -18.94
N TRP A 53 0.22 -9.87 -18.99
CA TRP A 53 -1.06 -9.82 -19.69
C TRP A 53 -2.08 -9.15 -18.78
N ALA A 54 -2.77 -8.14 -19.29
CA ALA A 54 -3.86 -7.47 -18.60
C ALA A 54 -5.04 -7.32 -19.58
N GLY A 55 -6.24 -7.42 -19.05
CA GLY A 55 -7.47 -7.29 -19.82
C GLY A 55 -8.60 -6.80 -18.91
N LEU A 56 -9.54 -6.07 -19.48
CA LEU A 56 -10.74 -5.62 -18.79
C LEU A 56 -11.90 -6.46 -19.29
N ILE A 57 -12.67 -7.03 -18.36
CA ILE A 57 -13.92 -7.71 -18.67
C ILE A 57 -15.05 -6.84 -18.13
N ILE A 58 -15.96 -6.42 -19.01
CA ILE A 58 -17.12 -5.58 -18.68
C ILE A 58 -18.37 -6.41 -18.91
N TYR A 59 -19.25 -6.42 -17.92
CA TYR A 59 -20.57 -7.06 -18.01
C TYR A 59 -21.67 -6.01 -17.88
N PRO A 60 -22.85 -6.22 -18.50
CA PRO A 60 -24.02 -5.38 -18.25
C PRO A 60 -24.49 -5.55 -16.80
N ILE A 61 -25.07 -4.48 -16.23
CA ILE A 61 -25.54 -4.49 -14.83
C ILE A 61 -26.62 -5.54 -14.55
N SER A 62 -27.34 -5.98 -15.59
CA SER A 62 -28.31 -7.08 -15.49
C SER A 62 -27.68 -8.43 -15.11
N ALA A 63 -26.36 -8.58 -15.25
CA ALA A 63 -25.63 -9.79 -14.87
C ALA A 63 -25.03 -9.71 -13.45
N LEU A 64 -25.32 -8.64 -12.68
CA LEU A 64 -24.67 -8.35 -11.40
C LEU A 64 -24.79 -9.51 -10.40
N ASP A 65 -26.01 -9.97 -10.11
CA ASP A 65 -26.25 -10.99 -9.08
C ASP A 65 -25.46 -12.28 -9.38
N LYS A 66 -25.52 -12.74 -10.64
CA LYS A 66 -24.79 -13.94 -11.08
C LYS A 66 -23.27 -13.77 -11.05
N ASN A 67 -22.77 -12.56 -11.33
CA ASN A 67 -21.33 -12.29 -11.39
C ASN A 67 -20.72 -12.02 -10.01
N LEU A 68 -21.51 -11.65 -8.99
CA LEU A 68 -21.03 -11.46 -7.62
C LEU A 68 -20.82 -12.78 -6.86
N GLU A 69 -21.58 -13.83 -7.20
CA GLU A 69 -21.40 -15.17 -6.60
C GLU A 69 -20.13 -15.89 -7.09
N ALA A 70 -19.69 -15.61 -8.32
CA ALA A 70 -18.56 -16.28 -8.95
C ALA A 70 -17.17 -16.01 -8.30
N PRO A 71 -16.77 -14.76 -7.97
CA PRO A 71 -15.44 -14.48 -7.43
C PRO A 71 -15.17 -15.08 -6.05
N ALA A 72 -16.20 -15.40 -5.26
CA ALA A 72 -16.03 -16.08 -3.97
C ALA A 72 -15.37 -17.47 -4.11
N ASN A 73 -15.55 -18.14 -5.25
CA ASN A 73 -15.02 -19.48 -5.51
C ASN A 73 -13.69 -19.48 -6.28
N MET A 74 -13.20 -18.31 -6.74
CA MET A 74 -11.95 -18.20 -7.51
C MET A 74 -10.73 -17.85 -6.66
N GLN A 75 -10.90 -17.46 -5.38
CA GLN A 75 -9.79 -17.08 -4.50
C GLN A 75 -9.17 -18.26 -3.72
N ASP A 76 -9.81 -19.43 -3.76
CA ASP A 76 -9.40 -20.63 -3.02
C ASP A 76 -8.47 -21.59 -3.81
N ASP A 77 -8.15 -21.26 -5.08
CA ASP A 77 -7.18 -21.97 -5.94
C ASP A 77 -5.82 -21.25 -5.98
#